data_AF-A0A6V2QRF5-F1
#
_entry.id   AF-A0A6V2QRF5-F1
#
_cell.length_a   1.000
_cell.length_b   1.000
_cell.length_c   1.000
_cell.angle_alpha   90.00
_cell.angle_beta   90.00
_cell.angle_gamma   90.00
#
_symmetry.space_group_name_H-M   'P 1'
#
loop_
_entity.id
_entity.type
_entity.pdbx_description
1 polymer ?
#
loop_
_entity_poly.entity_id
_entity_poly.type
_entity_poly.pdbx_seq_one_letter_code
_entity_poly.pdbx_strand_id
1 'polypeptide(L)'
;MALRMVYEKSMGFMAKHYQRAVVSQLEQTGLRYEDLLNENEKSISEALELADPDIITGRTRRIKRAIDLSVKRKNLQDYAPGVQVDYFKADLYEDVKKIRARDQEFALLNVHNK
;
A
#
# COMPACT_ATOMS: atom_id res chain seq x y z
N MET A 1 -17.62 2.78 27.42
CA MET A 1 -18.18 3.13 26.08
C MET A 1 -17.80 4.56 25.65
N ALA A 2 -17.99 5.59 26.48
CA ALA A 2 -17.66 6.98 26.12
C ALA A 2 -16.17 7.22 25.79
N LEU A 3 -15.24 6.69 26.60
CA LEU A 3 -13.79 6.77 26.33
C LEU A 3 -13.41 6.16 24.97
N ARG A 4 -14.02 5.03 24.61
CA ARG A 4 -13.79 4.38 23.31
C ARG A 4 -14.29 5.23 22.16
N MET A 5 -15.48 5.83 22.27
CA MET A 5 -16.00 6.74 21.23
C MET A 5 -15.16 8.01 21.06
N VAL A 6 -14.68 8.60 22.16
CA VAL A 6 -13.81 9.78 22.10
C VAL A 6 -12.49 9.43 21.44
N TYR A 7 -11.91 8.27 21.78
CA TYR A 7 -10.70 7.74 21.14
C TYR A 7 -10.89 7.43 19.65
N GLU A 8 -11.97 6.75 19.28
CA GLU A 8 -12.27 6.43 17.87
C GLU A 8 -12.47 7.71 17.04
N LYS A 9 -13.15 8.73 17.60
CA LYS A 9 -13.32 10.02 16.93
C LYS A 9 -12.02 10.78 16.77
N SER A 10 -11.19 10.86 17.82
CA SER A 10 -9.91 11.56 17.75
C SER A 10 -8.96 10.85 16.78
N MET A 11 -8.88 9.53 16.83
CA MET A 11 -8.07 8.73 15.92
C MET A 11 -8.55 8.86 14.46
N GLY A 12 -9.87 8.86 14.24
CA GLY A 12 -10.44 9.07 12.91
C GLY A 12 -10.13 10.46 12.33
N PHE A 13 -10.09 11.50 13.17
CA PHE A 13 -9.67 12.83 12.75
C PHE A 13 -8.20 12.86 12.33
N MET A 14 -7.31 12.31 13.17
CA MET A 14 -5.87 12.23 12.86
C MET A 14 -5.61 11.41 11.59
N ALA A 15 -6.30 10.29 11.42
CA ALA A 15 -6.18 9.45 10.24
C ALA A 15 -6.55 10.20 8.95
N LYS A 16 -7.62 11.00 8.96
CA LYS A 16 -8.01 11.81 7.79
C LYS A 16 -6.96 12.86 7.44
N HIS A 17 -6.35 13.50 8.44
CA HIS A 17 -5.27 14.46 8.22
C HIS A 17 -4.03 13.78 7.62
N TYR A 18 -3.65 12.62 8.16
CA TYR A 18 -2.56 11.81 7.62
C TYR A 18 -2.84 11.38 6.18
N GLN A 19 -4.03 10.85 5.90
CA GLN A 19 -4.42 10.43 4.55
C GLN A 19 -4.32 11.57 3.54
N ARG A 20 -4.76 12.79 3.90
CA ARG A 20 -4.61 13.97 3.03
C ARG A 20 -3.16 14.32 2.75
N ALA A 21 -2.30 14.28 3.77
CA ALA A 21 -0.88 14.56 3.61
C ALA A 21 -0.20 13.53 2.70
N VAL A 22 -0.52 12.25 2.87
CA VAL A 22 0.00 11.15 2.04
C VAL A 22 -0.51 11.27 0.60
N VAL A 23 -1.81 11.50 0.40
CA VAL A 23 -2.39 11.69 -0.93
C VAL A 23 -1.72 12.84 -1.68
N SER A 24 -1.46 13.96 -1.00
CA SER A 24 -0.75 15.09 -1.61
C SER A 24 0.64 14.72 -2.13
N GLN A 25 1.34 13.76 -1.50
CA GLN A 25 2.64 13.27 -1.97
C GLN A 25 2.48 12.22 -3.08
N LEU A 26 1.53 11.31 -2.93
CA LEU A 26 1.23 10.28 -3.93
C LEU A 26 0.76 10.88 -5.24
N GLU A 27 0.02 11.98 -5.21
CA GLU A 27 -0.47 12.69 -6.39
C GLU A 27 0.68 13.22 -7.27
N GLN A 28 1.80 13.61 -6.67
CA GLN A 28 2.97 14.08 -7.41
C GLN A 28 3.58 12.99 -8.29
N THR A 29 3.56 11.74 -7.85
CA THR A 29 4.18 10.59 -8.55
C THR A 29 3.15 9.70 -9.27
N GLY A 30 1.89 9.77 -8.86
CA GLY A 30 0.83 8.86 -9.27
C GLY A 30 0.98 7.44 -8.72
N LEU A 31 1.72 7.24 -7.63
CA LEU A 31 1.77 5.96 -6.93
C LEU A 31 0.49 5.71 -6.15
N ARG A 32 0.14 4.44 -5.95
CA ARG A 32 -0.84 4.05 -4.94
C ARG A 32 -0.13 3.80 -3.61
N TYR A 33 -0.86 3.88 -2.52
CA TYR A 33 -0.33 3.62 -1.19
C TYR A 33 0.24 2.20 -1.06
N GLU A 34 -0.41 1.21 -1.69
CA GLU A 34 0.05 -0.17 -1.72
C GLU A 34 1.37 -0.36 -2.49
N ASP A 35 1.71 0.54 -3.43
CA ASP A 35 2.98 0.46 -4.15
C ASP A 35 4.19 0.76 -3.25
N LEU A 36 3.97 1.41 -2.09
CA LEU A 36 5.01 1.73 -1.09
C LEU A 36 5.45 0.52 -0.25
N LEU A 37 4.74 -0.61 -0.36
CA LEU A 37 5.07 -1.83 0.37
C LEU A 37 6.46 -2.36 -0.03
N ASN A 38 7.25 -2.76 0.97
CA ASN A 38 8.60 -3.28 0.75
C ASN A 38 8.55 -4.68 0.16
N GLU A 39 8.97 -4.80 -1.11
CA GLU A 39 9.00 -6.06 -1.86
C GLU A 39 9.91 -7.12 -1.23
N ASN A 40 10.91 -6.71 -0.44
CA ASN A 40 11.83 -7.64 0.22
C ASN A 40 11.21 -8.33 1.46
N GLU A 41 10.03 -7.90 1.90
CA GLU A 41 9.32 -8.61 2.95
C GLU A 41 8.72 -9.90 2.38
N LYS A 42 9.04 -11.06 2.96
CA LYS A 42 8.60 -12.39 2.49
C LYS A 42 7.10 -12.46 2.19
N SER A 43 6.26 -11.89 3.06
CA SER A 43 4.80 -11.95 2.88
C SER A 43 4.31 -11.12 1.69
N ILE A 44 5.02 -10.04 1.35
CA ILE A 44 4.73 -9.18 0.22
C ILE A 44 5.28 -9.80 -1.07
N SER A 45 6.50 -10.35 -1.05
CA SER A 45 7.08 -11.03 -2.21
C SER A 45 6.21 -12.21 -2.66
N GLU A 46 5.77 -13.04 -1.71
CA GLU A 46 4.90 -14.17 -1.99
C GLU A 46 3.53 -13.71 -2.53
N ALA A 47 2.95 -12.65 -1.95
CA ALA A 47 1.70 -12.07 -2.47
C ALA A 47 1.86 -11.54 -3.91
N LEU A 48 3.00 -10.92 -4.23
CA LEU A 48 3.30 -10.43 -5.57
C LEU A 48 3.50 -11.56 -6.58
N GLU A 49 4.10 -12.68 -6.17
CA GLU A 49 4.26 -13.87 -7.01
C GLU A 49 2.94 -14.56 -7.34
N LEU A 50 1.97 -14.51 -6.41
CA LEU A 50 0.64 -15.09 -6.57
C LEU A 50 -0.38 -14.16 -7.23
N ALA A 51 -0.06 -12.87 -7.35
CA ALA A 51 -0.96 -11.86 -7.87
C ALA A 51 -1.29 -12.06 -9.35
N ASP A 52 -2.45 -11.53 -9.77
CA ASP A 52 -2.82 -11.47 -11.18
C ASP A 52 -1.74 -10.69 -11.98
N PRO A 53 -1.29 -11.21 -13.13
CA PRO A 53 -0.37 -10.51 -14.02
C PRO A 53 -0.74 -9.06 -14.35
N ASP A 54 -2.03 -8.73 -14.42
CA ASP A 54 -2.51 -7.37 -14.68
C ASP A 54 -2.23 -6.42 -13.51
N ILE A 55 -2.36 -6.91 -12.28
CA ILE A 55 -2.04 -6.15 -11.05
C ILE A 55 -0.55 -5.85 -11.02
N ILE A 56 0.29 -6.87 -11.29
CA ILE A 56 1.75 -6.74 -11.33
C ILE A 56 2.15 -5.74 -12.42
N THR A 57 1.65 -5.91 -13.64
CA THR A 57 1.94 -5.01 -14.76
C THR A 57 1.54 -3.58 -14.45
N GLY A 58 0.36 -3.38 -13.85
CA GLY A 58 -0.12 -2.07 -13.41
C GLY A 58 0.80 -1.43 -12.37
N ARG A 59 1.21 -2.20 -11.34
CA ARG A 59 2.15 -1.77 -10.30
C ARG A 59 3.50 -1.39 -10.88
N THR A 60 4.09 -2.23 -11.73
CA THR A 60 5.37 -1.96 -12.40
C THR A 60 5.31 -0.70 -13.25
N ARG A 61 4.22 -0.45 -13.99
CA ARG A 61 4.05 0.78 -14.78
C ARG A 61 4.01 2.03 -13.88
N ARG A 62 3.30 1.98 -12.76
CA ARG A 62 3.25 3.10 -11.79
C ARG A 62 4.61 3.38 -11.18
N ILE A 63 5.33 2.36 -10.74
CA ILE A 63 6.68 2.50 -10.16
C ILE A 63 7.66 3.07 -11.18
N LYS A 64 7.69 2.55 -12.41
CA LYS A 64 8.54 3.09 -13.49
C LYS A 64 8.26 4.57 -13.76
N ARG A 65 6.98 4.94 -13.83
CA ARG A 65 6.56 6.34 -13.98
C ARG A 65 7.03 7.20 -12.81
N ALA A 66 6.86 6.73 -11.57
CA ALA A 66 7.29 7.48 -10.40
C ALA A 66 8.81 7.73 -10.39
N ILE A 67 9.60 6.72 -10.76
CA ILE A 67 11.05 6.84 -10.91
C ILE A 67 11.38 7.88 -12.00
N ASP A 68 10.74 7.79 -13.16
CA ASP A 68 10.94 8.73 -14.27
C ASP A 68 10.61 10.18 -13.87
N LEU A 69 9.46 10.40 -13.23
CA LEU A 69 9.04 11.71 -12.71
C LEU A 69 10.02 12.25 -11.67
N SER A 70 10.49 11.39 -10.75
CA SER A 70 11.47 11.75 -9.73
C SER A 70 12.79 12.20 -10.35
N VAL A 71 13.30 11.46 -11.34
CA VAL A 71 14.54 11.83 -12.06
C VAL A 71 14.35 13.16 -12.80
N LYS A 72 13.19 13.36 -13.43
CA LYS A 72 12.87 14.59 -14.18
C LYS A 72 12.52 15.79 -13.29
N ARG A 73 12.33 15.60 -11.97
CA ARG A 73 11.81 16.60 -11.04
C ARG A 73 10.50 17.24 -11.54
N LYS A 74 9.60 16.40 -12.03
CA LYS A 74 8.28 16.79 -12.55
C LYS A 74 7.18 16.04 -11.83
N ASN A 75 5.98 16.61 -11.83
CA ASN A 75 4.81 16.01 -11.22
C ASN A 75 3.97 15.29 -12.27
N LEU A 76 3.15 14.33 -11.83
CA LEU A 76 2.22 13.62 -12.71
C LEU A 76 1.27 14.58 -13.43
N GLN A 77 0.75 15.58 -12.71
CA GLN A 77 -0.17 16.58 -13.26
C GLN A 77 0.45 17.43 -14.38
N ASP A 78 1.79 17.51 -14.46
CA ASP A 78 2.48 18.22 -15.55
C ASP A 78 2.32 17.50 -16.90
N TYR A 79 2.12 16.18 -16.88
CA TYR A 79 2.00 15.34 -18.07
C TYR A 79 0.58 14.82 -18.31
N ALA A 80 -0.15 14.57 -17.24
CA ALA A 80 -1.47 13.97 -17.28
C ALA A 80 -2.42 14.72 -16.33
N PRO A 81 -2.82 15.95 -16.69
CA PRO A 81 -3.70 16.75 -15.86
C PRO A 81 -5.08 16.10 -15.72
N GLY A 82 -5.61 16.05 -14.50
CA GLY A 82 -6.98 15.58 -14.22
C GLY A 82 -7.15 14.05 -14.18
N VAL A 83 -6.05 13.30 -14.17
CA VAL A 83 -6.11 11.84 -13.93
C VAL A 83 -6.62 11.58 -12.52
N GLN A 84 -7.73 10.84 -12.42
CA GLN A 84 -8.23 10.35 -11.15
C GLN A 84 -7.51 9.04 -10.79
N VAL A 85 -6.84 9.02 -9.65
CA VAL A 85 -6.15 7.85 -9.12
C VAL A 85 -6.83 7.42 -7.83
N ASP A 86 -7.17 6.14 -7.73
CA ASP A 86 -7.57 5.55 -6.46
C ASP A 86 -6.30 5.22 -5.64
N TYR A 87 -5.94 6.12 -4.73
CA TYR A 87 -4.71 6.05 -3.96
C TYR A 87 -4.70 4.95 -2.90
N PHE A 88 -5.87 4.50 -2.43
CA PHE A 88 -6.00 3.54 -1.33
C PHE A 88 -6.62 2.21 -1.77
N LYS A 89 -6.67 1.95 -3.09
CA LYS A 89 -7.05 0.63 -3.62
C LYS A 89 -6.11 -0.44 -3.08
N ALA A 90 -6.67 -1.46 -2.44
CA ALA A 90 -5.94 -2.61 -1.92
C ALA A 90 -6.19 -3.81 -2.85
N ASP A 91 -5.22 -4.09 -3.73
CA ASP A 91 -5.26 -5.21 -4.67
C ASP A 91 -4.50 -6.44 -4.12
N LEU A 92 -3.48 -6.24 -3.26
CA LEU A 92 -2.58 -7.28 -2.73
C LEU A 92 -2.75 -7.51 -1.23
N TYR A 93 -3.15 -6.48 -0.48
CA TYR A 93 -3.07 -6.45 0.98
C TYR A 93 -3.90 -7.55 1.66
N GLU A 94 -5.02 -7.96 1.06
CA GLU A 94 -5.82 -9.06 1.60
C GLU A 94 -5.09 -10.40 1.51
N ASP A 95 -4.33 -10.64 0.44
CA ASP A 95 -3.52 -11.87 0.32
C ASP A 95 -2.31 -11.83 1.24
N VAL A 96 -1.69 -10.66 1.43
CA VAL A 96 -0.65 -10.46 2.45
C VAL A 96 -1.17 -10.82 3.85
N LYS A 97 -2.40 -10.43 4.21
CA LYS A 97 -3.00 -10.82 5.50
C LYS A 97 -3.16 -12.33 5.63
N LYS A 98 -3.64 -13.01 4.58
CA LYS A 98 -3.79 -14.47 4.59
C LYS A 98 -2.45 -15.18 4.76
N ILE A 99 -1.42 -14.75 4.04
CA ILE A 99 -0.07 -15.30 4.13
C ILE A 99 0.50 -15.09 5.53
N ARG A 100 0.35 -13.90 6.11
CA ARG A 100 0.78 -13.62 7.49
C ARG A 100 0.04 -14.48 8.51
N ALA A 101 -1.27 -14.66 8.36
CA ALA A 101 -2.06 -15.50 9.25
C ALA A 101 -1.62 -16.98 9.16
N ARG A 102 -1.38 -17.50 7.95
CA ARG A 102 -0.83 -18.84 7.72
C ARG A 102 0.54 -19.01 8.39
N ASP A 103 1.45 -18.05 8.18
CA ASP A 103 2.79 -18.12 8.75
C ASP A 103 2.76 -18.05 10.29
N GLN A 104 1.82 -17.29 10.88
CA GLN A 104 1.58 -17.26 12.31
C GLN A 104 1.04 -18.59 12.83
N GLU A 105 0.05 -19.20 12.16
CA GLU A 105 -0.48 -20.51 12.50
C GLU A 105 0.64 -21.57 12.46
N PHE A 106 1.43 -21.60 11.38
CA PHE A 106 2.57 -22.51 11.24
C PHE A 106 3.61 -22.32 12.35
N ALA A 107 3.89 -21.07 12.73
CA ALA A 107 4.79 -20.79 13.84
C ALA A 107 4.25 -21.29 15.18
N LEU A 108 2.94 -21.18 15.42
CA LEU A 108 2.27 -21.66 16.64
C LEU A 108 2.24 -23.18 16.73
N LEU A 109 2.06 -23.88 15.62
CA LEU A 109 2.09 -25.35 15.58
C LEU A 109 3.48 -25.92 15.86
N ASN A 110 4.53 -25.20 15.44
CA ASN A 110 5.93 -25.64 15.60
C ASN A 110 6.60 -25.13 16.88
N VAL A 111 5.84 -24.59 17.85
CA VAL A 111 6.39 -24.05 19.10
C VAL A 111 7.17 -25.10 19.89
N HIS A 112 6.81 -26.38 19.77
CA HIS A 112 7.47 -27.49 20.46
C HIS A 112 8.85 -27.86 19.89
N ASN A 113 9.21 -27.38 18.70
CA ASN A 113 10.41 -27.78 17.97
C ASN A 113 11.56 -26.75 18.12
N LYS A 114 11.57 -26.01 19.24
CA LYS A 114 12.59 -25.01 19.60
C LYS A 114 13.49 -25.50 20.71
#